data_AF-A0A2Z6NSR9-F1
#
_entry.id   AF-A0A2Z6NSR9-F1
#
_cell.length_a   1.000
_cell.length_b   1.000
_cell.length_c   1.000
_cell.angle_alpha   90.00
_cell.angle_beta   90.00
_cell.angle_gamma   90.00
#
_symmetry.space_group_name_H-M   'P 1'
#
loop_
_entity.id
_entity.type
_entity.pdbx_description
1 polymer ?
#
loop_
_entity_poly.entity_id
_entity_poly.type
_entity_poly.pdbx_seq_one_letter_code
_entity_poly.pdbx_strand_id
1 'polypeptide(L)'
;MAVLSPVTSKFGAKYRSLAPFRFLRGLACLLVLVSSAFITLVFFGFISAVIVRLFSISYSRKTTSVFFGAWLTLWPFLFEKINKTKVVFSGDIVPSRERILLIANHRTEVDWMYLWDLALRKGCIGYIKYILKSSLMRLPIFGWAFHILEFIPVERKWEADESNMRQMLSTFKDPQDPLWLAIFPEGTDFT
;
A
#
# COMPACT_ATOMS: atom_id res chain seq x y z
N MET A 1 -35.88 -32.60 -4.16
CA MET A 1 -35.20 -31.37 -4.59
C MET A 1 -36.13 -30.20 -4.33
N ALA A 2 -35.93 -29.48 -3.22
CA ALA A 2 -36.72 -28.30 -2.89
C ALA A 2 -36.07 -27.09 -3.57
N VAL A 3 -36.78 -26.50 -4.53
CA VAL A 3 -36.36 -25.27 -5.20
C VAL A 3 -36.53 -24.12 -4.18
N LEU A 4 -35.40 -23.56 -3.74
CA LEU A 4 -35.39 -22.37 -2.88
C LEU A 4 -36.00 -21.20 -3.67
N SER A 5 -37.10 -20.66 -3.15
CA SER A 5 -37.74 -19.44 -3.66
C SER A 5 -36.79 -18.24 -3.53
N PRO A 6 -36.86 -17.24 -4.44
CA PRO A 6 -35.96 -16.11 -4.43
C PRO A 6 -36.22 -15.24 -3.19
N VAL A 7 -35.16 -14.93 -2.44
CA VAL A 7 -35.21 -13.92 -1.38
C VAL A 7 -35.50 -12.58 -2.06
N THR A 8 -36.71 -12.05 -1.87
CA THR A 8 -37.08 -10.71 -2.33
C THR A 8 -36.24 -9.69 -1.56
N SER A 9 -35.28 -9.08 -2.26
CA SER A 9 -34.45 -8.02 -1.71
C SER A 9 -35.34 -6.80 -1.43
N LYS A 10 -35.64 -6.56 -0.15
CA LYS A 10 -36.17 -5.29 0.35
C LYS A 10 -35.03 -4.27 0.50
N PHE A 11 -34.25 -4.03 -0.55
CA PHE A 11 -33.31 -2.91 -0.56
C PHE A 11 -33.96 -1.70 -1.22
N GLY A 12 -34.90 -1.08 -0.48
CA GLY A 12 -35.15 0.34 -0.68
C GLY A 12 -33.88 1.07 -0.29
N ALA A 13 -33.18 1.66 -1.25
CA ALA A 13 -31.99 2.46 -1.03
C ALA A 13 -32.38 3.71 -0.21
N LYS A 14 -32.40 3.58 1.12
CA LYS A 14 -32.37 4.73 2.02
C LYS A 14 -30.98 5.31 1.95
N TYR A 15 -30.81 6.34 1.13
CA TYR A 15 -29.69 7.27 1.24
C TYR A 15 -29.83 7.97 2.61
N ARG A 16 -29.36 7.31 3.67
CA ARG A 16 -29.28 7.89 5.00
C ARG A 16 -28.23 8.99 4.90
N SER A 17 -28.63 10.25 5.07
CA SER A 17 -27.67 11.34 5.18
C SER A 17 -26.64 10.94 6.24
N LEU A 18 -25.36 11.14 5.94
CA LEU A 18 -24.28 10.90 6.89
C LEU A 18 -24.60 11.77 8.11
N ALA A 19 -24.98 11.14 9.22
CA ALA A 19 -25.21 11.84 10.47
C ALA A 19 -24.02 12.79 10.71
N PRO A 20 -24.22 14.08 11.03
CA PRO A 20 -23.15 15.10 11.04
C PRO A 20 -21.89 14.66 11.79
N PHE A 21 -22.05 13.91 12.89
CA PHE A 21 -20.97 13.30 13.65
C PHE A 21 -20.07 12.36 12.83
N ARG A 22 -20.65 11.50 11.99
CA ARG A 22 -19.88 10.57 11.12
C ARG A 22 -19.11 11.33 10.06
N PHE A 23 -19.70 12.38 9.52
CA PHE A 23 -19.03 13.26 8.55
C PHE A 23 -17.85 13.99 9.20
N LEU A 24 -18.05 14.64 10.36
CA LEU A 24 -16.97 15.31 11.10
C LEU A 24 -15.85 14.33 11.47
N ARG A 25 -16.20 13.12 11.91
CA ARG A 25 -15.21 12.08 12.22
C ARG A 25 -14.40 11.69 10.99
N GLY A 26 -15.07 11.48 9.85
CA GLY A 26 -14.42 11.18 8.58
C GLY A 26 -13.48 12.30 8.14
N LEU A 27 -13.93 13.56 8.25
CA LEU A 27 -13.12 14.73 7.94
C LEU A 27 -11.88 14.83 8.83
N ALA A 28 -12.03 14.64 10.14
CA ALA A 28 -10.91 14.63 11.07
C ALA A 28 -9.89 13.54 10.74
N CYS A 29 -10.36 12.31 10.42
CA CYS A 29 -9.47 11.22 10.01
C CYS A 29 -8.73 11.57 8.71
N LEU A 30 -9.44 12.12 7.72
CA LEU A 30 -8.84 12.53 6.45
C LEU A 30 -7.78 13.62 6.66
N LEU A 31 -8.07 14.63 7.49
CA LEU A 31 -7.13 15.70 7.81
C LEU A 31 -5.87 15.15 8.47
N VAL A 32 -6.00 14.23 9.43
CA VAL A 32 -4.84 13.57 10.07
C VAL A 32 -4.03 12.78 9.05
N LEU A 33 -4.67 11.99 8.19
CA LEU A 33 -3.97 11.18 7.18
C LEU A 33 -3.24 12.04 6.14
N VAL A 34 -3.88 13.09 5.63
CA VAL A 34 -3.30 13.97 4.61
C VAL A 34 -2.19 14.85 5.20
N SER A 35 -2.40 15.42 6.39
CA SER A 35 -1.36 16.24 7.04
C SER A 35 -0.13 15.41 7.43
N SER A 36 -0.32 14.21 7.98
CA SER A 36 0.79 13.31 8.31
C SER A 36 1.49 12.78 7.07
N ALA A 37 0.77 12.50 5.97
CA ALA A 37 1.37 12.14 4.68
C ALA A 37 2.25 13.27 4.15
N PHE A 38 1.74 14.51 4.18
CA PHE A 38 2.47 15.69 3.74
C PHE A 38 3.75 15.91 4.55
N ILE A 39 3.66 15.83 5.88
CA ILE A 39 4.84 15.97 6.75
C ILE A 39 5.86 14.86 6.47
N THR A 40 5.39 13.62 6.34
CA THR A 40 6.23 12.45 6.02
C THR A 40 6.96 12.64 4.70
N LEU A 41 6.27 13.09 3.67
CA LEU A 41 6.84 13.25 2.34
C LEU A 41 7.81 14.43 2.24
N VAL A 42 7.40 15.61 2.73
CA VAL A 42 8.16 16.85 2.53
C VAL A 42 9.40 16.90 3.41
N PHE A 43 9.25 16.61 4.70
CA PHE A 43 10.37 16.72 5.63
C PHE A 43 11.21 15.45 5.64
N PHE A 44 10.58 14.29 5.86
CA PHE A 44 11.31 13.04 6.03
C PHE A 44 11.68 12.38 4.70
N GLY A 45 10.83 12.51 3.68
CA GLY A 45 11.10 12.01 2.34
C GLY A 45 12.34 12.67 1.73
N PHE A 46 12.43 14.00 1.77
CA PHE A 46 13.60 14.72 1.25
C PHE A 46 14.89 14.37 2.02
N ILE A 47 14.85 14.38 3.36
CA ILE A 47 16.00 14.05 4.19
C ILE A 47 16.49 12.61 3.90
N SER A 48 15.57 11.64 3.87
CA SER A 48 15.95 10.24 3.66
C SER A 48 16.42 9.97 2.23
N ALA A 49 15.73 10.50 1.21
CA ALA A 49 15.99 10.20 -0.19
C ALA A 49 17.15 11.00 -0.79
N VAL A 50 17.44 12.18 -0.26
CA VAL A 50 18.52 13.04 -0.76
C VAL A 50 19.68 13.03 0.23
N ILE A 51 19.49 13.55 1.44
CA ILE A 51 20.59 13.79 2.37
C ILE A 51 21.23 12.48 2.84
N VAL A 52 20.45 11.55 3.40
CA VAL A 52 20.99 10.27 3.90
C VAL A 52 21.53 9.42 2.75
N ARG A 53 20.91 9.50 1.57
CA ARG A 53 21.30 8.71 0.39
C ARG A 53 22.67 9.09 -0.15
N LEU A 54 23.13 10.33 0.04
CA LEU A 54 24.49 10.76 -0.31
C LEU A 54 25.57 10.00 0.48
N PHE A 55 25.25 9.53 1.69
CA PHE A 55 26.17 8.79 2.54
C PHE A 55 25.99 7.27 2.42
N SER A 56 24.74 6.79 2.33
CA SER A 56 24.47 5.37 2.19
C SER A 56 23.05 5.07 1.71
N ILE A 57 22.95 4.21 0.69
CA ILE A 57 21.69 3.73 0.15
C ILE A 57 20.93 2.85 1.17
N SER A 58 21.62 1.97 1.89
CA SER A 58 20.98 1.07 2.87
C SER A 58 20.39 1.86 4.04
N TYR A 59 21.11 2.85 4.58
CA TYR A 59 20.57 3.72 5.64
C TYR A 59 19.43 4.61 5.13
N SER A 60 19.52 5.10 3.89
CA SER A 60 18.43 5.84 3.24
C SER A 60 17.16 4.99 3.18
N ARG A 61 17.24 3.78 2.61
CA ARG A 61 16.12 2.82 2.51
C ARG A 61 15.53 2.48 3.87
N LYS A 62 16.38 2.19 4.86
CA LYS A 62 15.95 1.90 6.23
C LYS A 62 15.21 3.07 6.86
N THR A 63 15.74 4.28 6.71
CA THR A 63 15.10 5.51 7.21
C THR A 63 13.75 5.74 6.54
N THR A 64 13.69 5.67 5.21
CA THR A 64 12.44 5.77 4.44
C THR A 64 11.43 4.71 4.89
N SER A 65 11.86 3.46 5.10
CA SER A 65 10.98 2.37 5.55
C SER A 65 10.37 2.61 6.93
N VAL A 66 11.09 3.23 7.86
CA VAL A 66 10.58 3.56 9.20
C VAL A 66 9.45 4.58 9.09
N PHE A 67 9.68 5.69 8.39
CA PHE A 67 8.67 6.74 8.23
C PHE A 67 7.47 6.26 7.42
N PHE A 68 7.72 5.59 6.30
CA PHE A 68 6.65 5.03 5.46
C PHE A 68 5.83 3.98 6.22
N GLY A 69 6.49 3.08 6.95
CA GLY A 69 5.83 2.07 7.76
C GLY A 69 5.00 2.68 8.89
N ALA A 70 5.51 3.71 9.56
CA ALA A 70 4.74 4.44 10.58
C ALA A 70 3.48 5.08 10.00
N TRP A 71 3.58 5.72 8.84
CA TRP A 71 2.43 6.30 8.15
C TRP A 71 1.43 5.22 7.68
N LEU A 72 1.91 4.14 7.07
CA LEU A 72 1.05 3.03 6.64
C LEU A 72 0.32 2.37 7.82
N THR A 73 0.95 2.29 8.99
CA THR A 73 0.34 1.68 10.20
C THR A 73 -0.90 2.42 10.67
N LEU A 74 -1.03 3.72 10.36
CA LEU A 74 -2.24 4.50 10.66
C LEU A 74 -3.49 3.90 10.00
N TRP A 75 -3.33 3.25 8.84
CA TRP A 75 -4.43 2.62 8.12
C TRP A 75 -4.98 1.39 8.85
N PRO A 76 -4.23 0.29 9.08
CA PRO A 76 -4.72 -0.82 9.91
C PRO A 76 -5.27 -0.35 11.26
N PHE A 77 -4.62 0.62 11.91
CA PHE A 77 -5.11 1.19 13.16
C PHE A 77 -6.50 1.83 13.01
N LEU A 78 -6.70 2.69 12.01
CA LEU A 78 -7.99 3.32 11.71
C LEU A 78 -9.08 2.28 11.44
N PHE A 79 -8.77 1.25 10.65
CA PHE A 79 -9.76 0.26 10.27
C PHE A 79 -10.09 -0.68 11.43
N GLU A 80 -9.09 -1.30 12.05
CA GLU A 80 -9.32 -2.29 13.08
C GLU A 80 -9.72 -1.67 14.42
N LYS A 81 -9.09 -0.57 14.84
CA LYS A 81 -9.28 0.00 16.19
C LYS A 81 -10.38 1.05 16.25
N ILE A 82 -10.44 1.94 15.28
CA ILE A 82 -11.44 3.02 15.25
C ILE A 82 -12.74 2.55 14.58
N ASN A 83 -12.65 1.92 13.42
CA ASN A 83 -13.83 1.46 12.67
C ASN A 83 -14.31 0.06 13.05
N LYS A 84 -13.58 -0.66 13.91
CA LYS A 84 -13.92 -2.01 14.38
C LYS A 84 -14.04 -3.03 13.23
N THR A 85 -13.32 -2.80 12.14
CA THR A 85 -13.21 -3.74 11.04
C THR A 85 -12.45 -4.97 11.51
N LYS A 86 -13.02 -6.16 11.30
CA LYS A 86 -12.34 -7.43 11.58
C LYS A 86 -11.61 -7.91 10.34
N VAL A 87 -10.28 -7.92 10.38
CA VAL A 87 -9.45 -8.54 9.33
C VAL A 87 -9.18 -10.00 9.71
N VAL A 88 -9.37 -10.91 8.76
CA VAL A 88 -9.19 -12.35 8.96
C VAL A 88 -8.17 -12.86 7.95
N PHE A 89 -7.13 -13.53 8.45
CA PHE A 89 -6.16 -14.25 7.63
C PHE A 89 -6.42 -15.74 7.75
N SER A 90 -6.46 -16.44 6.62
CA SER A 90 -6.66 -17.89 6.53
C SER A 90 -5.65 -18.49 5.56
N GLY A 91 -5.24 -19.73 5.82
CA GLY A 91 -4.24 -20.45 5.04
C GLY A 91 -2.93 -20.62 5.81
N ASP A 92 -1.84 -20.78 5.07
CA ASP A 92 -0.52 -21.06 5.65
C ASP A 92 0.09 -19.88 6.39
N ILE A 93 1.00 -20.19 7.31
CA ILE A 93 1.70 -19.19 8.10
C ILE A 93 2.80 -18.56 7.25
N VAL A 94 2.66 -17.28 6.94
CA VAL A 94 3.74 -16.49 6.34
C VAL A 94 4.81 -16.21 7.43
N PRO A 95 6.09 -16.52 7.19
CA PRO A 95 7.15 -16.24 8.17
C PRO A 95 7.37 -14.73 8.36
N SER A 96 7.76 -14.34 9.58
CA SER A 96 7.97 -12.93 9.93
C SER A 96 9.35 -12.46 9.49
N ARG A 97 9.46 -11.20 9.05
CA ARG A 97 10.73 -10.56 8.65
C ARG A 97 11.48 -11.23 7.49
N GLU A 98 10.82 -12.14 6.76
CA GLU A 98 11.35 -12.73 5.54
C GLU A 98 11.12 -11.83 4.33
N ARG A 99 11.95 -12.02 3.30
CA ARG A 99 11.75 -11.39 1.99
C ARG A 99 10.70 -12.17 1.21
N ILE A 100 9.71 -11.48 0.65
CA ILE A 100 8.62 -12.15 -0.07
C ILE A 100 8.24 -11.42 -1.37
N LEU A 101 7.74 -12.21 -2.32
CA LEU A 101 6.96 -11.75 -3.46
C LEU A 101 5.47 -11.98 -3.13
N LEU A 102 4.73 -10.89 -2.97
CA LEU A 102 3.28 -10.89 -2.77
C LEU A 102 2.60 -10.84 -4.14
N ILE A 103 1.84 -11.87 -4.46
CA ILE A 103 0.99 -11.93 -5.64
C ILE A 103 -0.46 -11.92 -5.15
N ALA A 104 -1.22 -10.93 -5.60
CA ALA A 104 -2.63 -10.80 -5.25
C ALA A 104 -3.47 -10.45 -6.49
N ASN A 105 -4.74 -10.84 -6.45
CA ASN A 105 -5.76 -10.37 -7.40
C ASN A 105 -6.13 -8.91 -7.12
N HIS A 106 -6.58 -8.18 -8.14
CA HIS A 106 -7.01 -6.79 -8.03
C HIS A 106 -8.53 -6.67 -8.19
N ARG A 107 -9.22 -6.52 -7.06
CA ARG A 107 -10.70 -6.46 -6.98
C ARG A 107 -11.21 -5.09 -6.60
N THR A 108 -10.43 -4.30 -5.87
CA THR A 108 -10.84 -3.00 -5.36
C THR A 108 -9.68 -2.00 -5.35
N GLU A 109 -9.99 -0.71 -5.42
CA GLU A 109 -8.99 0.35 -5.27
C GLU A 109 -8.23 0.32 -3.93
N VAL A 110 -8.78 -0.38 -2.93
CA VAL A 110 -8.26 -0.45 -1.56
C VAL A 110 -7.57 -1.77 -1.23
N ASP A 111 -7.30 -2.64 -2.20
CA ASP A 111 -6.70 -3.97 -1.97
C ASP A 111 -5.36 -3.92 -1.22
N TRP A 112 -4.59 -2.86 -1.48
CA TRP A 112 -3.32 -2.52 -0.84
C TRP A 112 -3.41 -2.54 0.69
N MET A 113 -4.57 -2.20 1.24
CA MET A 113 -4.81 -2.13 2.68
C MET A 113 -4.79 -3.49 3.35
N TYR A 114 -5.25 -4.55 2.66
CA TYR A 114 -5.15 -5.92 3.17
C TYR A 114 -3.68 -6.36 3.24
N LEU A 115 -2.87 -5.97 2.25
CA LEU A 115 -1.43 -6.24 2.24
C LEU A 115 -0.71 -5.50 3.38
N TRP A 116 -1.11 -4.26 3.68
CA TRP A 116 -0.56 -3.50 4.82
C TRP A 116 -0.86 -4.17 6.15
N ASP A 117 -2.08 -4.68 6.30
CA ASP A 117 -2.52 -5.37 7.52
C ASP A 117 -1.70 -6.66 7.78
N LEU A 118 -1.45 -7.44 6.71
CA LEU A 118 -0.57 -8.60 6.76
C LEU A 118 0.89 -8.19 7.06
N ALA A 119 1.41 -7.21 6.32
CA ALA A 119 2.79 -6.75 6.47
C ALA A 119 3.05 -6.17 7.87
N LEU A 120 2.07 -5.52 8.48
CA LEU A 120 2.14 -5.03 9.87
C LEU A 120 2.37 -6.20 10.84
N ARG A 121 1.56 -7.25 10.73
CA ARG A 121 1.65 -8.45 11.58
C ARG A 121 2.94 -9.24 11.38
N LYS A 122 3.61 -9.10 10.23
CA LYS A 122 4.91 -9.71 9.93
C LYS A 122 6.11 -8.80 10.19
N GLY A 123 5.88 -7.57 10.66
CA GLY A 123 6.93 -6.60 10.96
C GLY A 123 7.61 -6.03 9.71
N CYS A 124 6.91 -6.04 8.58
CA CYS A 124 7.45 -5.72 7.26
C CYS A 124 6.73 -4.57 6.55
N ILE A 125 5.78 -3.90 7.22
CA ILE A 125 4.93 -2.85 6.61
C ILE A 125 5.73 -1.72 5.93
N GLY A 126 6.85 -1.30 6.51
CA GLY A 126 7.71 -0.26 5.93
C GLY A 126 8.52 -0.68 4.71
N TYR A 127 8.61 -1.99 4.46
CA TYR A 127 9.43 -2.58 3.39
C TYR A 127 8.59 -3.05 2.20
N ILE A 128 7.29 -2.77 2.21
CA ILE A 128 6.42 -3.06 1.08
C ILE A 128 6.72 -2.13 -0.09
N LYS A 129 6.93 -2.70 -1.27
CA LYS A 129 7.15 -2.02 -2.55
C LYS A 129 6.16 -2.56 -3.57
N TYR A 130 5.80 -1.74 -4.54
CA TYR A 130 4.79 -2.10 -5.53
C TYR A 130 5.30 -2.02 -6.95
N ILE A 131 4.79 -2.94 -7.77
CA ILE A 131 4.81 -2.81 -9.22
C ILE A 131 3.51 -2.10 -9.62
N LEU A 132 3.62 -0.93 -10.23
CA LEU A 132 2.48 -0.03 -10.46
C LEU A 132 2.51 0.62 -11.85
N LYS A 133 1.35 1.12 -12.30
CA LYS A 133 1.21 1.73 -13.62
C LYS A 133 2.08 2.99 -13.74
N SER A 134 2.92 3.07 -14.77
CA SER A 134 3.88 4.16 -15.01
C SER A 134 3.23 5.55 -15.04
N SER A 135 1.96 5.67 -15.47
CA SER A 135 1.23 6.93 -15.46
C SER A 135 1.05 7.52 -14.06
N LEU A 136 0.99 6.69 -13.01
CA LEU A 136 0.88 7.15 -11.62
C LEU A 136 2.16 7.84 -11.14
N MET A 137 3.32 7.46 -11.68
CA MET A 137 4.60 8.11 -11.37
C MET A 137 4.65 9.56 -11.87
N ARG A 138 3.78 9.94 -12.81
CA ARG A 138 3.73 11.30 -13.38
C ARG A 138 2.83 12.24 -12.59
N LEU A 139 2.12 11.74 -11.58
CA LEU A 139 1.27 12.58 -10.74
C LEU A 139 2.13 13.49 -9.85
N PRO A 140 1.78 14.78 -9.71
CA PRO A 140 2.49 15.66 -8.79
C PRO A 140 2.36 15.13 -7.36
N ILE A 141 3.40 15.30 -6.55
CA ILE A 141 3.49 14.84 -5.16
C ILE A 141 3.57 13.30 -5.05
N PHE A 142 2.56 12.58 -5.55
CA PHE A 142 2.51 11.10 -5.52
C PHE A 142 3.64 10.46 -6.32
N GLY A 143 3.95 10.98 -7.50
CA GLY A 143 5.06 10.49 -8.31
C GLY A 143 6.39 10.58 -7.58
N TRP A 144 6.66 11.71 -6.92
CA TRP A 144 7.85 11.89 -6.09
C TRP A 144 7.90 10.90 -4.93
N ALA A 145 6.76 10.70 -4.25
CA ALA A 145 6.65 9.70 -3.18
C ALA A 145 6.98 8.29 -3.70
N PHE A 146 6.41 7.88 -4.84
CA PHE A 146 6.64 6.56 -5.42
C PHE A 146 8.10 6.37 -5.85
N HIS A 147 8.76 7.42 -6.36
CA HIS A 147 10.20 7.39 -6.65
C HIS A 147 11.04 7.25 -5.38
N ILE A 148 10.74 8.00 -4.32
CA ILE A 148 11.42 7.89 -3.02
C ILE A 148 11.27 6.49 -2.43
N LEU A 149 10.09 5.90 -2.56
CA LEU A 149 9.78 4.54 -2.09
C LEU A 149 10.36 3.44 -3.00
N GLU A 150 10.93 3.82 -4.14
CA GLU A 150 11.48 2.94 -5.17
C GLU A 150 10.45 1.90 -5.65
N PHE A 151 9.21 2.33 -5.88
CA PHE A 151 8.19 1.52 -6.56
C PHE A 151 8.57 1.32 -8.03
N ILE A 152 8.23 0.16 -8.59
CA ILE A 152 8.64 -0.24 -9.94
C ILE A 152 7.52 0.14 -10.93
N PRO A 153 7.74 1.11 -11.83
CA PRO A 153 6.74 1.48 -12.82
C PRO A 153 6.71 0.52 -14.00
N VAL A 154 5.50 0.23 -14.49
CA VAL A 154 5.26 -0.59 -15.68
C VAL A 154 4.22 0.05 -16.60
N GLU A 155 4.42 -0.06 -17.92
CA GLU A 155 3.47 0.29 -18.97
C GLU A 155 2.46 -0.83 -19.25
N ARG A 156 2.72 -2.03 -18.72
CA ARG A 156 2.00 -3.29 -18.99
C ARG A 156 2.30 -3.81 -20.40
N LYS A 157 3.55 -3.65 -20.83
CA LYS A 157 4.10 -4.17 -22.09
C LYS A 157 5.50 -4.68 -21.82
N TRP A 158 5.69 -5.99 -21.91
CA TRP A 158 6.94 -6.64 -21.51
C TRP A 158 8.17 -6.04 -22.21
N GLU A 159 8.04 -5.77 -23.50
CA GLU A 159 9.10 -5.22 -24.34
C GLU A 159 9.57 -3.83 -23.88
N ALA A 160 8.67 -3.05 -23.27
CA ALA A 160 8.99 -1.74 -22.70
C ALA A 160 9.47 -1.84 -21.24
N ASP A 161 8.93 -2.81 -20.49
CA ASP A 161 9.08 -2.88 -19.04
C ASP A 161 10.29 -3.71 -18.58
N GLU A 162 10.70 -4.73 -19.34
CA GLU A 162 11.71 -5.72 -18.94
C GLU A 162 13.02 -5.07 -18.48
N SER A 163 13.55 -4.14 -19.28
CA SER A 163 14.85 -3.51 -19.01
C SER A 163 14.83 -2.71 -17.70
N ASN A 164 13.80 -1.87 -17.52
CA ASN A 164 13.63 -1.05 -16.33
C ASN A 164 13.34 -1.91 -15.08
N MET A 165 12.46 -2.91 -15.20
CA MET A 165 12.18 -3.84 -14.10
C MET A 165 13.45 -4.58 -13.67
N ARG A 166 14.22 -5.12 -14.62
CA ARG A 166 15.49 -5.81 -14.35
C ARG A 166 16.50 -4.88 -13.69
N GLN A 167 16.61 -3.64 -14.15
CA GLN A 167 17.49 -2.64 -13.54
C GLN A 167 17.09 -2.36 -12.08
N MET A 168 15.83 -2.05 -11.81
CA MET A 168 15.37 -1.76 -10.45
C MET A 168 15.53 -2.97 -9.51
N LEU A 169 15.11 -4.16 -9.95
CA LEU A 169 15.25 -5.40 -9.18
C LEU A 169 16.71 -5.74 -8.90
N SER A 170 17.63 -5.38 -9.81
CA SER A 170 19.06 -5.59 -9.58
C SER A 170 19.61 -4.82 -8.38
N THR A 171 18.95 -3.73 -7.97
CA THR A 171 19.32 -2.94 -6.80
C THR A 171 18.82 -3.54 -5.48
N PHE A 172 17.97 -4.57 -5.53
CA PHE A 172 17.40 -5.25 -4.36
C PHE A 172 18.01 -6.64 -4.13
N LYS A 173 19.22 -6.90 -4.62
CA LYS A 173 19.86 -8.22 -4.53
C LYS A 173 20.44 -8.57 -3.17
N ASP A 174 20.65 -7.59 -2.29
CA ASP A 174 21.18 -7.85 -0.95
C ASP A 174 20.15 -8.66 -0.13
N PRO A 175 20.45 -9.90 0.28
CA PRO A 175 19.52 -10.71 1.06
C PRO A 175 19.26 -10.16 2.47
N GLN A 176 20.15 -9.30 2.99
CA GLN A 176 20.00 -8.67 4.30
C GLN A 176 19.03 -7.48 4.28
N ASP A 177 18.80 -6.88 3.12
CA ASP A 177 17.78 -5.84 2.95
C ASP A 177 16.38 -6.49 3.01
N PRO A 178 15.45 -6.05 3.87
CA PRO A 178 14.09 -6.58 3.83
C PRO A 178 13.35 -6.11 2.55
N LEU A 179 12.57 -6.99 1.94
CA LEU A 179 11.79 -6.66 0.75
C LEU A 179 10.45 -7.40 0.75
N TRP A 180 9.37 -6.64 0.63
CA TRP A 180 8.02 -7.17 0.38
C TRP A 180 7.53 -6.60 -0.96
N LEU A 181 7.80 -7.30 -2.05
CA LEU A 181 7.43 -6.83 -3.39
C LEU A 181 6.01 -7.30 -3.73
N ALA A 182 5.07 -6.38 -3.89
CA ALA A 182 3.70 -6.66 -4.24
C ALA A 182 3.42 -6.42 -5.72
N ILE A 183 2.77 -7.39 -6.35
CA ILE A 183 2.30 -7.35 -7.72
C ILE A 183 0.83 -7.79 -7.79
N PHE A 184 0.09 -7.07 -8.62
CA PHE A 184 -1.25 -7.42 -9.05
C PHE A 184 -1.20 -7.77 -10.54
N PRO A 185 -1.01 -9.06 -10.91
CA PRO A 185 -0.70 -9.45 -12.29
C PRO A 185 -1.79 -9.10 -13.31
N GLU A 186 -3.03 -8.94 -12.84
CA GLU A 186 -4.17 -8.53 -13.67
C GLU A 186 -3.98 -7.14 -14.29
N GLY A 187 -3.20 -6.27 -13.65
CA GLY A 187 -2.83 -4.96 -14.19
C GLY A 187 -3.97 -3.93 -14.28
N THR A 188 -5.18 -4.28 -13.85
CA THR A 188 -6.36 -3.42 -13.70
C THR A 188 -7.31 -4.08 -12.69
N ASP A 189 -8.14 -3.30 -12.02
CA ASP A 189 -9.24 -3.85 -11.26
C ASP A 189 -10.28 -4.48 -12.21
N PHE A 190 -10.87 -5.59 -11.80
CA PHE A 190 -12.00 -6.17 -12.52
C PHE A 190 -13.22 -5.25 -12.35
N THR A 191 -13.47 -4.42 -13.36
CA THR A 191 -14.77 -3.76 -13.57
C THR A 191 -15.76 -4.70 -14.24
#